data_AF-A0A7J8V0A7-F1
#
_entry.id   AF-A0A7J8V0A7-F1
#
_cell.length_a   1.000
_cell.length_b   1.000
_cell.length_c   1.000
_cell.angle_alpha   90.00
_cell.angle_beta   90.00
_cell.angle_gamma   90.00
#
_symmetry.space_group_name_H-M   'P 1'
#
loop_
_entity.id
_entity.type
_entity.pdbx_description
1 polymer ?
#
loop_
_entity_poly.entity_id
_entity_poly.type
_entity_poly.pdbx_seq_one_letter_code
_entity_poly.pdbx_strand_id
1 'polypeptide(L)'
;MAFSLCSVNSADDAQLTPLLRLGAGACAGIIAMSTTYPMDMVRGRLTVQTDSSPYQYRGMFHALSTVLREEGPRALYKGWLPSVIGVIPYVGLNFAVYESLKDRLIKSKAFGLVEDSELSVTTRLACGAAAGTVGQTIAYPLDVIRRRMQMVGWKEAASVVTGDGRNKASLEYTGMIDAFGKTVRHEGFGALYKGLVPNSVKVVPSIALAFVTYEVVKDILGVEIRISD
;
A
#
# COMPACT_ATOMS: atom_id res chain seq x y z
N MET A 1 4.92 18.60 -3.20
CA MET A 1 5.62 19.33 -4.29
C MET A 1 6.42 18.39 -5.20
N ALA A 2 5.86 17.24 -5.60
CA ALA A 2 6.44 16.33 -6.59
C ALA A 2 5.35 15.49 -7.29
N PHE A 3 4.16 16.07 -7.49
CA PHE A 3 3.02 15.38 -8.12
C PHE A 3 2.29 16.22 -9.16
N SER A 4 2.88 17.35 -9.61
CA SER A 4 2.18 18.34 -10.45
C SER A 4 2.87 18.72 -11.76
N LEU A 5 3.91 17.99 -12.20
CA LEU A 5 4.65 18.34 -13.44
C LEU A 5 4.79 17.18 -14.44
N CYS A 6 3.73 16.38 -14.59
CA CYS A 6 3.57 15.59 -15.80
C CYS A 6 2.10 15.58 -16.23
N SER A 7 1.57 16.78 -16.46
CA SER A 7 0.52 16.95 -17.47
C SER A 7 1.21 16.72 -18.81
N VAL A 8 1.28 15.47 -19.23
CA VAL A 8 1.64 15.13 -20.61
C VAL A 8 0.43 15.47 -21.44
N ASN A 9 0.61 16.50 -22.27
CA ASN A 9 -0.32 17.01 -23.26
C ASN A 9 -1.16 15.91 -23.92
N SER A 10 -2.46 16.16 -23.97
CA SER A 10 -3.37 15.57 -24.92
C SER A 10 -2.87 15.85 -26.34
N ALA A 11 -2.31 14.83 -26.99
CA ALA A 11 -2.17 14.76 -28.44
C ALA A 11 -2.34 13.31 -28.87
N ASP A 12 -3.28 13.11 -29.79
CA ASP A 12 -3.69 11.90 -30.49
C ASP A 12 -4.62 10.92 -29.76
N ASP A 13 -5.90 11.03 -30.14
CA ASP A 13 -6.96 10.02 -30.07
C ASP A 13 -6.58 8.76 -30.89
N ALA A 14 -5.49 8.10 -30.50
CA ALA A 14 -5.31 6.71 -30.84
C ALA A 14 -6.24 5.91 -29.92
N GLN A 15 -7.27 5.28 -30.50
CA GLN A 15 -8.08 4.26 -29.84
C GLN A 15 -7.17 3.05 -29.49
N LEU A 16 -6.30 3.21 -28.49
CA LEU A 16 -5.54 2.11 -27.93
C LEU A 16 -6.54 1.16 -27.29
N THR A 17 -6.49 -0.11 -27.69
CA THR A 17 -7.26 -1.20 -27.07
C THR A 17 -7.15 -1.12 -25.54
N PRO A 18 -8.22 -1.42 -24.78
CA PRO A 18 -8.19 -1.38 -23.32
C PRO A 18 -6.99 -2.12 -22.72
N LEU A 19 -6.59 -3.23 -23.35
CA LEU A 19 -5.38 -4.01 -23.02
C LEU A 19 -4.08 -3.22 -23.15
N LEU A 20 -3.91 -2.40 -24.19
CA LEU A 20 -2.69 -1.62 -24.40
C LEU A 20 -2.60 -0.46 -23.41
N ARG A 21 -3.73 0.17 -23.05
CA ARG A 21 -3.79 1.17 -21.97
C ARG A 21 -3.45 0.56 -20.62
N LEU A 22 -3.97 -0.62 -20.32
CA LEU A 22 -3.64 -1.36 -19.09
C LEU A 22 -2.16 -1.76 -19.07
N GLY A 23 -1.61 -2.24 -20.19
CA GLY A 23 -0.19 -2.57 -20.33
C GLY A 23 0.72 -1.35 -20.13
N ALA A 24 0.40 -0.22 -20.76
CA ALA A 24 1.15 1.03 -20.60
C ALA A 24 1.09 1.54 -19.15
N GLY A 25 -0.10 1.48 -18.51
CA GLY A 25 -0.28 1.84 -17.10
C GLY A 25 0.51 0.92 -16.16
N ALA A 26 0.52 -0.39 -16.42
CA ALA A 26 1.30 -1.35 -15.63
C ALA A 26 2.81 -1.09 -15.75
N CYS A 27 3.31 -0.85 -16.97
CA CYS A 27 4.72 -0.50 -17.20
C CYS A 27 5.09 0.82 -16.50
N ALA A 28 4.27 1.86 -16.64
CA ALA A 28 4.47 3.13 -15.95
C ALA A 28 4.48 2.96 -14.43
N GLY A 29 3.56 2.16 -13.89
CA GLY A 29 3.48 1.82 -12.47
C GLY A 29 4.72 1.09 -11.96
N ILE A 30 5.23 0.11 -12.72
CA ILE A 30 6.46 -0.62 -12.37
C ILE A 30 7.67 0.31 -12.40
N ILE A 31 7.79 1.20 -13.38
CA ILE A 31 8.90 2.18 -13.48
C ILE A 31 8.84 3.18 -12.31
N ALA A 32 7.66 3.74 -12.04
CA ALA A 32 7.45 4.65 -10.92
C ALA A 32 7.77 3.98 -9.57
N MET A 33 7.32 2.73 -9.40
CA MET A 33 7.61 1.95 -8.22
C MET A 33 9.10 1.65 -8.09
N SER A 34 9.78 1.28 -9.16
CA SER A 34 11.23 0.99 -9.15
C SER A 34 12.07 2.21 -8.81
N THR A 35 11.63 3.40 -9.24
CA THR A 35 12.26 4.68 -8.93
C THR A 35 12.05 5.08 -7.47
N THR A 36 10.85 4.81 -6.93
CA THR A 36 10.48 5.17 -5.55
C THR A 36 10.96 4.13 -4.52
N TYR A 37 11.26 2.91 -4.97
CA TYR A 37 11.57 1.77 -4.10
C TYR A 37 12.72 2.01 -3.10
N PRO A 38 13.86 2.65 -3.47
CA PRO A 38 14.93 2.95 -2.52
C PRO A 38 14.46 3.86 -1.37
N MET A 39 13.58 4.82 -1.68
CA MET A 39 13.04 5.74 -0.67
C MET A 39 12.06 5.03 0.25
N ASP A 40 11.22 4.14 -0.29
CA ASP A 40 10.30 3.32 0.52
C ASP A 40 11.06 2.39 1.46
N MET A 41 12.15 1.78 0.99
CA MET A 41 12.99 0.91 1.82
C MET A 41 13.62 1.68 2.98
N VAL A 42 14.20 2.87 2.71
CA VAL A 42 14.80 3.73 3.75
C VAL A 42 13.75 4.20 4.76
N ARG A 43 12.57 4.63 4.30
CA ARG A 43 11.46 5.02 5.17
C ARG A 43 10.98 3.86 6.04
N GLY A 44 10.86 2.66 5.46
CA GLY A 44 10.49 1.45 6.20
C GLY A 44 11.45 1.18 7.35
N ARG A 45 12.76 1.25 7.12
CA ARG A 45 13.77 1.05 8.16
C ARG A 45 13.73 2.15 9.23
N LEU A 46 13.63 3.42 8.83
CA LEU A 46 13.52 4.53 9.78
C LEU A 46 12.28 4.44 10.67
N THR A 47 11.15 3.98 10.13
CA THR A 47 9.89 3.85 10.89
C THR A 47 9.94 2.70 11.90
N VAL A 48 10.71 1.65 11.60
CA VAL A 48 10.90 0.51 12.51
C VAL A 48 11.96 0.82 13.58
N GLN A 49 12.83 1.81 13.34
CA GLN A 49 13.78 2.27 14.35
C GLN A 49 13.01 2.89 15.52
N THR A 50 13.06 2.24 16.67
CA THR A 50 12.53 2.74 17.94
C THR A 50 13.67 3.14 18.86
N ASP A 51 13.39 3.96 19.87
CA ASP A 51 14.41 4.42 20.86
C ASP A 51 15.11 3.25 21.59
N SER A 52 14.49 2.07 21.62
CA SER A 52 15.03 0.83 22.20
C SER A 52 16.02 0.08 21.29
N SER A 53 16.25 0.53 20.05
CA SER A 53 17.26 0.00 19.13
C SER A 53 18.45 0.96 19.09
N PRO A 54 19.72 0.51 18.98
CA PRO A 54 20.84 1.43 18.84
C PRO A 54 20.58 2.34 17.63
N TYR A 55 20.68 3.66 17.84
CA TYR A 55 20.46 4.70 16.83
C TYR A 55 21.37 4.50 15.60
N GLN A 56 20.96 3.64 14.67
CA GLN A 56 21.78 3.27 13.51
C GLN A 56 21.61 4.29 12.36
N TYR A 57 20.47 4.99 12.33
CA TYR A 57 20.19 6.02 11.32
C TYR A 57 19.85 7.37 11.96
N ARG A 58 20.60 8.41 11.58
CA ARG A 58 20.37 9.82 11.97
C ARG A 58 19.37 10.56 11.08
N GLY A 59 19.00 9.98 9.94
CA GLY A 59 18.09 10.57 8.96
C GLY A 59 18.06 9.79 7.63
N MET A 60 17.21 10.22 6.69
CA MET A 60 17.02 9.53 5.39
C MET A 60 18.31 9.41 4.57
N PHE A 61 19.10 10.48 4.46
CA PHE A 61 20.35 10.45 3.70
C PHE A 61 21.42 9.59 4.36
N HIS A 62 21.50 9.62 5.70
CA HIS A 62 22.40 8.76 6.45
C HIS A 62 22.02 7.29 6.27
N ALA A 63 20.73 6.96 6.40
CA ALA A 63 20.21 5.61 6.16
C ALA A 63 20.52 5.11 4.75
N LEU A 64 20.27 5.92 3.72
CA LEU A 64 20.59 5.56 2.34
C LEU A 64 22.09 5.29 2.15
N SER A 65 22.95 6.18 2.67
CA SER A 65 24.40 6.02 2.56
C SER A 65 24.92 4.82 3.33
N THR A 66 24.39 4.53 4.52
CA THR A 66 24.76 3.37 5.34
C THR A 66 24.38 2.09 4.61
N VAL A 67 23.16 1.99 4.08
CA VAL A 67 22.70 0.80 3.35
C VAL A 67 23.54 0.54 2.11
N LEU A 68 23.85 1.59 1.34
CA LEU A 68 24.71 1.49 0.15
C LEU A 68 26.12 1.02 0.50
N ARG A 69 26.69 1.47 1.61
CA ARG A 69 28.07 1.16 2.02
C ARG A 69 28.19 -0.20 2.71
N GLU A 70 27.22 -0.58 3.54
CA GLU A 70 27.30 -1.80 4.37
C GLU A 70 26.65 -3.02 3.69
N GLU A 71 25.58 -2.84 2.92
CA GLU A 71 24.83 -3.94 2.30
C GLU A 71 24.88 -3.93 0.77
N GLY A 72 25.32 -2.83 0.18
CA GLY A 72 25.45 -2.63 -1.27
C GLY A 72 24.17 -2.17 -1.97
N PRO A 73 24.26 -1.77 -3.24
CA PRO A 73 23.14 -1.21 -4.01
C PRO A 73 22.00 -2.21 -4.25
N ARG A 74 22.28 -3.51 -4.28
CA ARG A 74 21.26 -4.56 -4.41
C ARG A 74 20.34 -4.65 -3.19
N ALA A 75 20.79 -4.19 -2.02
CA ALA A 75 19.97 -4.20 -0.81
C ALA A 75 18.75 -3.28 -0.93
N LEU A 76 18.88 -2.16 -1.66
CA LEU A 76 17.79 -1.20 -1.87
C LEU A 76 16.59 -1.81 -2.60
N TYR A 77 16.80 -2.85 -3.40
CA TYR A 77 15.75 -3.54 -4.16
C TYR A 77 15.24 -4.82 -3.49
N LYS A 78 15.71 -5.16 -2.27
CA LYS A 78 15.20 -6.31 -1.52
C LYS A 78 13.73 -6.08 -1.17
N GLY A 79 12.88 -7.03 -1.55
CA GLY A 79 11.43 -6.96 -1.40
C GLY A 79 10.68 -6.35 -2.60
N TRP A 80 11.36 -5.93 -3.68
CA TRP A 80 10.69 -5.40 -4.87
C TRP A 80 9.79 -6.45 -5.53
N LEU A 81 10.26 -7.70 -5.63
CA LEU A 81 9.50 -8.82 -6.19
C LEU A 81 8.16 -9.09 -5.45
N PRO A 82 8.11 -9.27 -4.11
CA PRO A 82 6.83 -9.43 -3.41
C PRO A 82 5.95 -8.20 -3.48
N SER A 83 6.54 -7.02 -3.65
CA SER A 83 5.77 -5.79 -3.86
C SER A 83 5.00 -5.83 -5.18
N VAL A 84 5.66 -6.19 -6.29
CA VAL A 84 5.01 -6.26 -7.62
C VAL A 84 3.95 -7.34 -7.63
N ILE A 85 4.28 -8.53 -7.10
CA ILE A 85 3.34 -9.66 -7.03
C ILE A 85 2.16 -9.35 -6.12
N GLY A 86 2.38 -8.63 -5.00
CA GLY A 86 1.32 -8.25 -4.05
C GLY A 86 0.34 -7.20 -4.56
N VAL A 87 0.76 -6.34 -5.50
CA VAL A 87 -0.12 -5.34 -6.12
C VAL A 87 -1.22 -6.01 -6.96
N ILE A 88 -0.90 -7.10 -7.66
CA ILE A 88 -1.85 -7.80 -8.55
C ILE A 88 -3.11 -8.27 -7.80
N PRO A 89 -3.03 -9.09 -6.73
CA PRO A 89 -4.21 -9.53 -5.99
C PRO A 89 -4.89 -8.37 -5.27
N TYR A 90 -4.13 -7.39 -4.76
CA TYR A 90 -4.72 -6.22 -4.10
C TYR A 90 -5.62 -5.44 -5.05
N VAL A 91 -5.12 -5.08 -6.23
CA VAL A 91 -5.88 -4.32 -7.24
C VAL A 91 -7.04 -5.16 -7.78
N GLY A 92 -6.81 -6.44 -8.10
CA GLY A 92 -7.84 -7.32 -8.63
C GLY A 92 -9.02 -7.50 -7.66
N LEU A 93 -8.73 -7.70 -6.37
CA LEU A 93 -9.78 -7.84 -5.35
C LEU A 93 -10.45 -6.52 -5.03
N ASN A 94 -9.69 -5.43 -4.93
CA ASN A 94 -10.28 -4.12 -4.71
C ASN A 94 -11.28 -3.79 -5.83
N PHE A 95 -10.91 -4.03 -7.08
CA PHE A 95 -11.77 -3.84 -8.23
C PHE A 95 -12.99 -4.78 -8.21
N ALA A 96 -12.80 -6.08 -7.98
CA ALA A 96 -13.89 -7.05 -7.92
C ALA A 96 -14.91 -6.73 -6.82
N VAL A 97 -14.44 -6.34 -5.63
CA VAL A 97 -15.32 -5.95 -4.52
C VAL A 97 -15.98 -4.61 -4.79
N TYR A 98 -15.27 -3.65 -5.39
CA TYR A 98 -15.83 -2.36 -5.78
C TYR A 98 -16.95 -2.52 -6.83
N GLU A 99 -16.74 -3.32 -7.88
CA GLU A 99 -17.77 -3.64 -8.87
C GLU A 99 -18.94 -4.40 -8.26
N SER A 100 -18.67 -5.38 -7.41
CA SER A 100 -19.73 -6.13 -6.71
C SER A 100 -20.58 -5.22 -5.82
N LEU A 101 -19.95 -4.28 -5.09
CA LEU A 101 -20.65 -3.30 -4.26
C LEU A 101 -21.44 -2.31 -5.11
N LYS A 102 -20.86 -1.84 -6.22
CA LYS A 102 -21.53 -0.95 -7.18
C LYS A 102 -22.76 -1.63 -7.79
N ASP A 103 -22.65 -2.88 -8.22
CA ASP A 103 -23.74 -3.66 -8.78
C ASP A 103 -24.84 -3.94 -7.75
N ARG A 104 -24.47 -4.20 -6.49
CA ARG A 104 -25.43 -4.34 -5.39
C ARG A 104 -26.15 -3.04 -5.10
N LEU A 105 -25.44 -1.91 -5.08
CA LEU A 105 -26.01 -0.57 -4.94
C LEU A 105 -26.98 -0.23 -6.07
N ILE A 106 -26.59 -0.53 -7.31
CA ILE A 106 -27.42 -0.30 -8.51
C ILE A 106 -28.66 -1.20 -8.47
N LYS A 107 -28.53 -2.47 -8.05
CA LYS A 107 -29.69 -3.37 -7.90
C LYS A 107 -30.60 -2.99 -6.73
N SER A 108 -30.07 -2.40 -5.65
CA SER A 108 -30.90 -1.86 -4.56
C SER A 108 -31.66 -0.58 -4.95
N LYS A 109 -31.34 0.06 -6.09
CA LYS A 109 -32.15 1.17 -6.63
C LYS A 109 -33.58 0.77 -7.02
N ALA A 110 -33.91 -0.52 -7.04
CA ALA A 110 -35.30 -0.97 -7.15
C ALA A 110 -36.15 -0.66 -5.89
N PHE A 111 -35.56 -0.21 -4.78
CA PHE A 111 -36.26 0.17 -3.54
C PHE A 111 -36.08 1.67 -3.19
N GLY A 112 -36.29 2.54 -4.19
CA GLY A 112 -36.92 3.86 -4.02
C GLY A 112 -36.39 4.89 -3.00
N LEU A 113 -35.10 4.92 -2.65
CA LEU A 113 -34.60 5.91 -1.67
C LEU A 113 -33.26 6.63 -1.98
N VAL A 114 -32.67 6.55 -3.19
CA VAL A 114 -31.54 7.45 -3.54
C VAL A 114 -31.49 7.71 -5.05
N GLU A 115 -31.61 8.98 -5.44
CA GLU A 115 -31.48 9.50 -6.80
C GLU A 115 -30.04 9.32 -7.34
N ASP A 116 -29.94 9.06 -8.65
CA ASP A 116 -28.72 8.66 -9.38
C ASP A 116 -27.56 9.69 -9.37
N SER A 117 -27.79 10.89 -8.81
CA SER A 117 -26.82 11.99 -8.75
C SER A 117 -26.11 12.12 -7.39
N GLU A 118 -26.66 11.51 -6.32
CA GLU A 118 -26.20 11.70 -4.93
C GLU A 118 -25.69 10.41 -4.28
N LEU A 119 -24.95 9.58 -5.01
CA LEU A 119 -24.06 8.62 -4.36
C LEU A 119 -22.91 9.39 -3.72
N SER A 120 -23.21 9.99 -2.56
CA SER A 120 -22.34 10.79 -1.72
C SER A 120 -20.95 10.19 -1.72
N VAL A 121 -19.93 11.03 -1.94
CA VAL A 121 -18.51 10.66 -1.95
C VAL A 121 -18.19 9.75 -0.75
N THR A 122 -18.86 9.96 0.38
CA THR A 122 -18.85 9.13 1.58
C THR A 122 -19.17 7.65 1.34
N THR A 123 -20.22 7.32 0.58
CA THR A 123 -20.61 5.93 0.29
C THR A 123 -19.57 5.26 -0.61
N ARG A 124 -19.05 5.97 -1.61
CA ARG A 124 -17.97 5.45 -2.48
C ARG A 124 -16.68 5.24 -1.69
N LEU A 125 -16.35 6.16 -0.78
CA LEU A 125 -15.20 6.04 0.12
C LEU A 125 -15.38 4.88 1.10
N ALA A 126 -16.56 4.69 1.69
CA ALA A 126 -16.85 3.57 2.59
C ALA A 126 -16.78 2.23 1.87
N CYS A 127 -17.37 2.12 0.66
CA CYS A 127 -17.25 0.93 -0.18
C CYS A 127 -15.80 0.66 -0.59
N GLY A 128 -15.06 1.70 -0.99
CA GLY A 128 -13.64 1.60 -1.33
C GLY A 128 -12.76 1.17 -0.15
N ALA A 129 -13.07 1.65 1.06
CA ALA A 129 -12.37 1.25 2.27
C ALA A 129 -12.67 -0.20 2.66
N ALA A 130 -13.93 -0.64 2.58
CA ALA A 130 -14.31 -2.03 2.80
C ALA A 130 -13.69 -2.98 1.77
N ALA A 131 -13.69 -2.58 0.48
CA ALA A 131 -12.99 -3.31 -0.58
C ALA A 131 -11.48 -3.35 -0.32
N GLY A 132 -10.92 -2.24 0.15
CA GLY A 132 -9.52 -2.10 0.52
C GLY A 132 -9.11 -3.03 1.66
N THR A 133 -9.88 -3.12 2.74
CA THR A 133 -9.58 -4.00 3.88
C THR A 133 -9.69 -5.48 3.51
N VAL A 134 -10.68 -5.85 2.71
CA VAL A 134 -10.82 -7.23 2.20
C VAL A 134 -9.64 -7.59 1.28
N GLY A 135 -9.31 -6.70 0.33
CA GLY A 135 -8.16 -6.88 -0.56
C GLY A 135 -6.85 -6.93 0.21
N GLN A 136 -6.68 -6.08 1.22
CA GLN A 136 -5.52 -6.10 2.11
C GLN A 136 -5.43 -7.38 2.90
N THR A 137 -6.53 -7.97 3.38
CA THR A 137 -6.51 -9.22 4.14
C THR A 137 -5.93 -10.37 3.32
N ILE A 138 -6.25 -10.42 2.02
CA ILE A 138 -5.76 -11.47 1.12
C ILE A 138 -4.32 -11.18 0.66
N ALA A 139 -4.00 -9.91 0.38
CA ALA A 139 -2.64 -9.49 0.03
C ALA A 139 -1.68 -9.44 1.24
N TYR A 140 -2.22 -9.53 2.47
CA TYR A 140 -1.51 -9.32 3.72
C TYR A 140 -0.24 -10.19 3.88
N PRO A 141 -0.26 -11.49 3.54
CA PRO A 141 0.93 -12.32 3.63
C PRO A 141 2.08 -11.81 2.76
N LEU A 142 1.80 -11.38 1.53
CA LEU A 142 2.81 -10.81 0.62
C LEU A 142 3.35 -9.49 1.15
N ASP A 143 2.48 -8.71 1.77
CA ASP A 143 2.80 -7.45 2.42
C ASP A 143 3.73 -7.62 3.63
N VAL A 144 3.53 -8.68 4.43
CA VAL A 144 4.41 -9.05 5.53
C VAL A 144 5.77 -9.52 5.00
N ILE A 145 5.79 -10.37 3.97
CA ILE A 145 7.04 -10.85 3.36
C ILE A 145 7.83 -9.70 2.72
N ARG A 146 7.16 -8.77 2.03
CA ARG A 146 7.76 -7.54 1.52
C ARG A 146 8.48 -6.77 2.63
N ARG A 147 7.77 -6.46 3.73
CA ARG A 147 8.33 -5.71 4.86
C ARG A 147 9.50 -6.45 5.49
N ARG A 148 9.39 -7.77 5.72
CA ARG A 148 10.50 -8.59 6.23
C ARG A 148 11.72 -8.57 5.32
N MET A 149 11.53 -8.67 4.00
CA MET A 149 12.61 -8.59 3.03
C MET A 149 13.29 -7.21 2.97
N GLN A 150 12.55 -6.11 3.16
CA GLN A 150 13.11 -4.75 3.23
C GLN A 150 14.03 -4.54 4.45
N MET A 151 13.85 -5.36 5.48
CA MET A 151 14.60 -5.31 6.74
C MET A 151 15.82 -6.24 6.76
N VAL A 152 15.97 -7.10 5.74
CA VAL A 152 17.13 -8.01 5.58
C VAL A 152 18.42 -7.21 5.46
N GLY A 153 19.42 -7.58 6.26
CA GLY A 153 20.73 -6.90 6.32
C GLY A 153 20.84 -5.93 7.49
N TRP A 154 19.71 -5.49 8.05
CA TRP A 154 19.72 -4.72 9.29
C TRP A 154 19.81 -5.65 10.49
N LYS A 155 21.03 -5.77 11.06
CA LYS A 155 21.37 -6.71 12.15
C LYS A 155 20.46 -6.62 13.37
N GLU A 156 19.99 -5.42 13.71
CA GLU A 156 19.15 -5.15 14.89
C GLU A 156 17.65 -5.15 14.59
N ALA A 157 17.24 -5.23 13.32
CA ALA A 157 15.82 -5.29 12.96
C ALA A 157 15.16 -6.63 13.25
N ALA A 158 15.94 -7.72 13.32
CA ALA A 158 15.43 -9.07 13.48
C ALA A 158 14.59 -9.24 14.75
N SER A 159 15.01 -8.64 15.87
CA SER A 159 14.29 -8.69 17.14
C SER A 159 12.98 -7.90 17.10
N VAL A 160 12.96 -6.75 16.39
CA VAL A 160 11.79 -5.86 16.30
C VAL A 160 10.73 -6.43 15.35
N VAL A 161 11.15 -7.02 14.23
CA VAL A 161 10.25 -7.52 13.19
C VAL A 161 9.60 -8.85 13.57
N THR A 162 10.31 -9.72 14.29
CA THR A 162 9.79 -11.04 14.69
C THR A 162 8.92 -10.95 15.96
N GLY A 163 9.10 -9.90 16.78
CA GLY A 163 8.24 -9.59 17.93
C GLY A 163 8.35 -10.59 19.10
N ASP A 164 9.20 -11.60 18.97
CA ASP A 164 9.47 -12.59 20.00
C ASP A 164 10.98 -12.55 20.28
N GLY A 165 11.37 -12.07 21.46
CA GLY A 165 12.77 -11.99 21.91
C GLY A 165 13.48 -13.35 22.05
N ARG A 166 12.95 -14.41 21.42
CA ARG A 166 13.40 -15.81 21.54
C ARG A 166 14.28 -16.28 20.39
N ASN A 167 14.37 -15.57 19.25
CA ASN A 167 15.25 -15.97 18.15
C ASN A 167 15.98 -14.79 17.51
N LYS A 168 17.25 -14.61 17.89
CA LYS A 168 18.27 -13.81 17.17
C LYS A 168 18.73 -14.49 15.87
N ALA A 169 17.82 -15.09 15.11
CA ALA A 169 18.18 -15.55 13.77
C ALA A 169 18.32 -14.31 12.90
N SER A 170 19.52 -14.08 12.36
CA SER A 170 19.73 -13.05 11.34
C SER A 170 18.66 -13.23 10.26
N LEU A 171 17.96 -12.15 9.91
CA LEU A 171 16.99 -12.14 8.83
C LEU A 171 17.76 -12.29 7.50
N GLU A 172 18.29 -13.47 7.24
CA GLU A 172 18.90 -13.84 5.97
C GLU A 172 17.85 -14.58 5.16
N TYR A 173 17.21 -13.83 4.26
CA TYR A 173 16.30 -14.36 3.27
C TYR A 173 16.97 -14.27 1.90
N THR A 174 17.10 -15.41 1.24
CA THR A 174 17.67 -15.48 -0.12
C THR A 174 16.64 -15.07 -1.18
N GLY A 175 15.34 -15.19 -0.86
CA GLY A 175 14.25 -14.82 -1.76
C GLY A 175 12.88 -14.84 -1.10
N MET A 176 11.83 -14.53 -1.86
CA MET A 176 10.45 -14.46 -1.36
C MET A 176 9.95 -15.80 -0.81
N ILE A 177 10.21 -16.90 -1.51
CA ILE A 177 9.74 -18.24 -1.12
C ILE A 177 10.46 -18.70 0.14
N ASP A 178 11.76 -18.41 0.24
CA ASP A 178 12.56 -18.68 1.44
C ASP A 178 12.07 -17.85 2.63
N ALA A 179 11.76 -16.56 2.43
CA ALA A 179 11.18 -15.70 3.45
C ALA A 179 9.81 -16.22 3.94
N PHE A 180 8.95 -16.66 3.02
CA PHE A 180 7.66 -17.24 3.35
C PHE A 180 7.80 -18.53 4.15
N GLY A 181 8.60 -19.48 3.65
CA GLY A 181 8.82 -20.77 4.29
C GLY A 181 9.44 -20.64 5.68
N LYS A 182 10.48 -19.81 5.83
CA LYS A 182 11.11 -19.53 7.13
C LYS A 182 10.15 -18.82 8.09
N THR A 183 9.35 -17.87 7.62
CA THR A 183 8.37 -17.17 8.48
C THR A 183 7.34 -18.13 9.04
N VAL A 184 6.74 -18.97 8.18
CA VAL A 184 5.74 -19.96 8.60
C VAL A 184 6.36 -21.03 9.50
N ARG A 185 7.59 -21.47 9.20
CA ARG A 185 8.27 -22.53 9.96
C ARG A 185 8.77 -22.08 11.34
N HIS A 186 9.23 -20.82 11.46
CA HIS A 186 9.81 -20.31 12.72
C HIS A 186 8.80 -19.57 13.60
N GLU A 187 7.82 -18.87 13.03
CA GLU A 187 6.84 -18.08 13.79
C GLU A 187 5.38 -18.55 13.62
N GLY A 188 5.14 -19.54 12.76
CA GLY A 188 3.80 -20.07 12.49
C GLY A 188 2.98 -19.22 11.51
N PHE A 189 1.78 -19.70 11.20
CA PHE A 189 0.87 -19.06 10.23
C PHE A 189 0.35 -17.69 10.72
N GLY A 190 0.21 -17.50 12.04
CA GLY A 190 -0.22 -16.23 12.64
C GLY A 190 0.76 -15.07 12.37
N ALA A 191 2.05 -15.37 12.13
CA ALA A 191 3.06 -14.36 11.82
C ALA A 191 2.80 -13.63 10.49
N LEU A 192 2.11 -14.27 9.54
CA LEU A 192 1.72 -13.67 8.28
C LEU A 192 0.59 -12.66 8.41
N TYR A 193 -0.15 -12.69 9.53
CA TYR A 193 -1.25 -11.76 9.82
C TYR A 193 -0.92 -10.81 10.99
N LYS A 194 0.31 -10.84 11.50
CA LYS A 194 0.79 -9.88 12.51
C LYS A 194 0.64 -8.45 11.96
N GLY A 195 -0.09 -7.61 12.69
CA GLY A 195 -0.39 -6.23 12.31
C GLY A 195 -1.72 -6.00 11.57
N LEU A 196 -2.49 -7.05 11.25
CA LEU A 196 -3.79 -6.88 10.60
C LEU A 196 -4.77 -6.08 11.48
N VAL A 197 -4.80 -6.37 12.78
CA VAL A 197 -5.64 -5.65 13.75
C VAL A 197 -5.33 -4.15 13.77
N PRO A 198 -4.08 -3.68 13.99
CA PRO A 198 -3.78 -2.25 13.95
C PRO A 198 -4.01 -1.64 12.58
N ASN A 199 -3.84 -2.39 11.47
CA ASN A 199 -4.20 -1.90 10.15
C ASN A 199 -5.71 -1.62 10.06
N SER A 200 -6.57 -2.56 10.47
CA SER A 200 -8.02 -2.38 10.46
C SER A 200 -8.48 -1.27 11.41
N VAL A 201 -7.86 -1.13 12.59
CA VAL A 201 -8.18 -0.05 13.53
C VAL A 201 -7.84 1.32 12.95
N LYS A 202 -6.70 1.44 12.25
CA LYS A 202 -6.29 2.69 11.58
C LYS A 202 -7.24 3.13 10.47
N VAL A 203 -7.93 2.20 9.83
CA VAL A 203 -8.86 2.51 8.71
C VAL A 203 -9.99 3.42 9.18
N VAL A 204 -10.53 3.22 10.39
CA VAL A 204 -11.67 3.99 10.90
C VAL A 204 -11.35 5.49 11.05
N PRO A 205 -10.28 5.90 11.77
CA PRO A 205 -9.87 7.31 11.82
C PRO A 205 -9.50 7.87 10.43
N SER A 206 -8.91 7.05 9.56
CA SER A 206 -8.54 7.50 8.21
C SER A 206 -9.77 7.87 7.38
N ILE A 207 -10.85 7.10 7.48
CA ILE A 207 -12.12 7.41 6.81
C ILE A 207 -12.75 8.68 7.40
N ALA A 208 -12.76 8.80 8.73
CA ALA A 208 -13.30 9.97 9.41
C ALA A 208 -12.58 11.26 8.98
N LEU A 209 -11.24 11.23 8.92
CA LEU A 209 -10.44 12.37 8.46
C LEU A 209 -10.70 12.69 6.99
N ALA A 210 -10.81 11.68 6.12
CA ALA A 210 -11.11 11.88 4.72
C ALA A 210 -12.47 12.56 4.52
N PHE A 211 -13.46 12.16 5.32
CA PHE A 211 -14.80 12.76 5.32
C PHE A 211 -14.78 14.21 5.79
N VAL A 212 -14.21 14.48 6.98
CA VAL A 212 -14.11 15.83 7.53
C VAL A 212 -13.34 16.76 6.59
N THR A 213 -12.24 16.28 6.02
CA THR A 213 -11.45 17.07 5.07
C THR A 213 -12.27 17.37 3.81
N TYR A 214 -13.02 16.40 3.30
CA TYR A 214 -13.87 16.60 2.13
C TYR A 214 -14.96 17.66 2.38
N GLU A 215 -15.65 17.61 3.53
CA GLU A 215 -16.66 18.60 3.90
C GLU A 215 -16.06 20.00 4.05
N VAL A 216 -14.97 20.14 4.82
CA VAL A 216 -14.29 21.43 5.02
C VAL A 216 -13.80 22.02 3.71
N VAL A 217 -13.23 21.20 2.82
CA VAL A 217 -12.75 21.67 1.52
C VAL A 217 -13.91 22.09 0.62
N LYS A 218 -15.03 21.37 0.64
CA LYS A 218 -16.25 21.73 -0.10
C LYS A 218 -16.80 23.07 0.37
N ASP A 219 -16.84 23.28 1.69
CA ASP A 219 -17.30 24.52 2.31
C ASP A 219 -16.39 25.71 1.98
N ILE A 220 -15.06 25.53 2.05
CA ILE A 220 -14.08 26.57 1.73
C ILE A 220 -14.14 26.99 0.26
N LEU A 221 -14.31 26.03 -0.65
CA LEU A 221 -14.38 26.30 -2.09
C LEU A 221 -15.71 26.96 -2.50
N GLY A 222 -16.71 27.03 -1.61
CA GLY A 222 -18.03 27.59 -1.92
C GLY A 222 -18.76 26.82 -3.02
N VAL A 223 -18.34 25.58 -3.30
CA VAL A 223 -18.95 24.74 -4.32
C VAL A 223 -20.12 24.00 -3.67
N GLU A 224 -21.20 24.74 -3.43
CA GLU A 224 -22.53 24.13 -3.58
C GLU A 224 -22.62 23.70 -5.05
N ILE A 225 -22.48 22.40 -5.29
CA ILE A 225 -22.87 21.80 -6.56
C ILE A 225 -24.38 21.97 -6.69
N ARG A 226 -24.82 23.18 -7.05
CA ARG A 226 -26.09 23.42 -7.75
C ARG A 226 -25.81 23.06 -9.20
N ILE A 227 -25.91 21.78 -9.52
CA ILE A 227 -26.00 21.29 -10.91
C ILE A 227 -27.43 20.75 -11.01
N SER A 228 -28.39 21.66 -11.17
CA SER A 228 -29.08 21.99 -12.43
C SER A 228 -30.04 20.87 -12.82
N ASP A 229 -31.32 21.22 -12.89
CA ASP A 229 -32.49 20.38 -13.24
C ASP A 229 -32.26 19.44 -14.42
#